data_AF-A0A8T0DHZ4-F1
#
_entry.id   AF-A0A8T0DHZ4-F1
#
_cell.length_a   1.000
_cell.length_b   1.000
_cell.length_c   1.000
_cell.angle_alpha   90.00
_cell.angle_beta   90.00
_cell.angle_gamma   90.00
#
_symmetry.space_group_name_H-M   'P 1'
#
loop_
_entity.id
_entity.type
_entity.pdbx_description
1 polymer ?
#
loop_
_entity_poly.entity_id
_entity_poly.type
_entity_poly.pdbx_seq_one_letter_code
_entity_poly.pdbx_strand_id
1 'polypeptide(L)'
;MKPKEMINWGCLLLLFYNIPIAFSQCPADLKLVEDSLCMLPFDEPASYCEAHNKCHAEGVKRGIRMFLAGMHANKLVSKLQTMSYTLTGINRLLRDVGDSYSSWVANDPECSPCLMENDTIIWHPGDHDRFPERRIIVCNAAGCMPVTQSIAHSNVVCEMSNYTQSNKWKTTVCKTDWPGKITDPFMPDSQNTGCFETYHNSTILLCSNM
;
A
#
# COMPACT_ATOMS: atom_id res chain seq x y z
N MET A 1 -28.44 -7.10 66.68
CA MET A 1 -27.37 -6.16 66.26
C MET A 1 -26.92 -6.54 64.86
N LYS A 2 -26.87 -5.58 63.94
CA LYS A 2 -26.53 -5.78 62.51
C LYS A 2 -25.00 -5.90 62.34
N PRO A 3 -24.50 -6.78 61.46
CA PRO A 3 -23.29 -6.53 60.70
C PRO A 3 -23.67 -6.33 59.23
N LYS A 4 -23.53 -5.09 58.75
CA LYS A 4 -23.55 -4.76 57.33
C LYS A 4 -22.12 -4.56 56.87
N GLU A 5 -21.83 -5.14 55.71
CA GLU A 5 -20.86 -4.67 54.73
C GLU A 5 -19.37 -4.75 55.11
N MET A 6 -18.80 -5.93 54.90
CA MET A 6 -17.42 -6.05 54.40
C MET A 6 -17.50 -6.51 52.94
N ILE A 7 -17.72 -5.55 52.06
CA ILE A 7 -17.53 -5.73 50.63
C ILE A 7 -16.04 -6.05 50.43
N ASN A 8 -15.79 -7.21 49.82
CA ASN A 8 -14.49 -7.79 49.57
C ASN A 8 -13.75 -6.98 48.48
N TRP A 9 -13.05 -5.92 48.88
CA TRP A 9 -12.19 -5.10 48.00
C TRP A 9 -11.01 -5.89 47.40
N GLY A 10 -10.71 -7.09 47.90
CA GLY A 10 -9.63 -7.94 47.39
C GLY A 10 -9.90 -8.51 45.99
N CYS A 11 -11.16 -8.72 45.60
CA CYS A 11 -11.49 -9.26 44.28
C CYS A 11 -11.43 -8.22 43.15
N LEU A 12 -11.57 -6.92 43.44
CA LEU A 12 -11.54 -5.89 42.39
C LEU A 12 -10.11 -5.58 41.92
N LEU A 13 -9.10 -5.74 42.77
CA LEU A 13 -7.69 -5.46 42.44
C LEU A 13 -7.04 -6.55 41.58
N LEU A 14 -7.55 -7.78 41.60
CA LEU A 14 -7.02 -8.89 40.81
C LEU A 14 -7.50 -8.93 39.35
N LEU A 15 -8.52 -8.16 39.00
CA LEU A 15 -9.01 -8.06 37.62
C LEU A 15 -8.18 -7.09 36.74
N PHE A 16 -7.30 -6.29 37.34
CA PHE A 16 -6.45 -5.33 36.60
C PHE A 16 -5.02 -5.84 36.34
N TYR A 17 -4.61 -6.97 36.90
CA TYR A 17 -3.20 -7.40 36.87
C TYR A 17 -2.79 -8.23 35.64
N ASN A 18 -3.73 -8.58 34.77
CA ASN A 18 -3.46 -9.34 33.54
C ASN A 18 -4.18 -8.74 32.33
N ILE A 19 -4.07 -7.43 32.14
CA ILE A 19 -4.25 -6.89 30.79
C ILE A 19 -2.90 -7.07 30.12
N PRO A 20 -2.71 -8.08 29.23
CA PRO A 20 -1.48 -8.12 28.44
C PRO A 20 -1.38 -6.80 27.70
N ILE A 21 -0.34 -6.03 28.02
CA ILE A 21 0.05 -4.87 27.23
C ILE A 21 0.51 -5.47 25.91
N ALA A 22 -0.40 -5.58 24.95
CA ALA A 22 -0.09 -6.01 23.60
C ALA A 22 0.76 -4.90 22.98
N PHE A 23 2.08 -5.04 23.07
CA PHE A 23 2.98 -4.25 22.24
C PHE A 23 2.66 -4.57 20.79
N SER A 24 2.54 -3.54 19.94
CA SER A 24 2.41 -3.69 18.48
C SER A 24 3.70 -4.30 17.93
N GLN A 25 3.83 -5.63 18.03
CA GLN A 25 4.95 -6.35 17.48
C GLN A 25 4.58 -6.83 16.09
N CYS A 26 5.43 -6.51 15.12
CA CYS A 26 5.31 -7.06 13.78
C CYS A 26 5.45 -8.58 13.84
N PRO A 27 4.72 -9.31 12.96
CA PRO A 27 4.98 -10.73 12.76
C PRO A 27 6.45 -10.99 12.43
N ALA A 28 6.92 -12.21 12.70
CA ALA A 28 8.31 -12.58 12.46
C ALA A 28 8.80 -12.18 11.05
N ASP A 29 10.05 -11.69 10.99
CA ASP A 29 10.76 -11.21 9.80
C ASP A 29 10.25 -9.89 9.18
N LEU A 30 9.15 -9.31 9.68
CA LEU A 30 8.76 -7.96 9.34
C LEU A 30 9.47 -6.96 10.25
N LYS A 31 9.95 -5.87 9.66
CA LYS A 31 10.60 -4.78 10.37
C LYS A 31 9.54 -3.78 10.82
N LEU A 32 9.53 -3.47 12.11
CA LEU A 32 8.74 -2.36 12.64
C LEU A 32 9.41 -1.05 12.22
N VAL A 33 8.68 -0.23 11.45
CA VAL A 33 9.18 1.03 10.91
C VAL A 33 8.82 2.19 11.85
N GLU A 34 7.57 2.24 12.30
CA GLU A 34 7.00 3.21 13.23
C GLU A 34 5.65 2.70 13.77
N ASP A 35 5.33 2.94 15.04
CA ASP A 35 4.07 2.56 15.70
C ASP A 35 3.66 1.08 15.52
N SER A 36 2.81 0.81 14.52
CA SER A 36 2.29 -0.52 14.13
C SER A 36 2.56 -0.84 12.65
N LEU A 37 3.40 -0.05 11.98
CA LEU A 37 3.72 -0.19 10.57
C LEU A 37 4.81 -1.24 10.36
N CYS A 38 4.41 -2.35 9.76
CA CYS A 38 5.28 -3.49 9.54
C CYS A 38 5.61 -3.62 8.06
N MET A 39 6.90 -3.69 7.75
CA MET A 39 7.37 -3.77 6.37
C MET A 39 8.36 -4.92 6.15
N LEU A 40 8.40 -5.41 4.91
CA LEU A 40 9.29 -6.47 4.46
C LEU A 40 10.05 -6.02 3.22
N PRO A 41 11.36 -5.75 3.33
CA PRO A 41 12.19 -5.48 2.16
C PRO A 41 12.55 -6.78 1.43
N PHE A 42 12.71 -6.69 0.10
CA PHE A 42 13.30 -7.73 -0.74
C PHE A 42 14.57 -7.20 -1.39
N ASP A 43 15.62 -8.01 -1.37
CA ASP A 43 16.93 -7.67 -1.94
C ASP A 43 16.98 -7.86 -3.47
N GLU A 44 16.04 -8.62 -4.02
CA GLU A 44 15.92 -8.85 -5.46
C GLU A 44 15.08 -7.74 -6.11
N PRO A 45 15.65 -7.02 -7.08
CA PRO A 45 14.89 -6.06 -7.88
C PRO A 45 13.77 -6.74 -8.67
N ALA A 46 12.70 -5.98 -8.91
CA ALA A 46 11.55 -6.44 -9.70
C ALA A 46 11.01 -5.31 -10.57
N SER A 47 10.27 -5.66 -11.62
CA SER A 47 9.43 -4.69 -12.32
C SER A 47 8.24 -4.25 -11.46
N TYR A 48 7.56 -3.18 -11.86
CA TYR A 48 6.41 -2.63 -11.11
C TYR A 48 5.31 -3.68 -10.81
N CYS A 49 4.88 -4.46 -11.80
CA CYS A 49 3.83 -5.45 -11.60
C CYS A 49 4.31 -6.67 -10.83
N GLU A 50 5.54 -7.12 -11.07
CA GLU A 50 6.15 -8.20 -10.31
C GLU A 50 6.27 -7.83 -8.83
N ALA A 51 6.59 -6.57 -8.50
CA ALA A 51 6.65 -6.09 -7.13
C ALA A 51 5.29 -6.19 -6.42
N HIS A 52 4.20 -5.76 -7.08
CA HIS A 52 2.84 -5.94 -6.56
C HIS A 52 2.51 -7.41 -6.33
N ASN A 53 2.80 -8.27 -7.32
CA ASN A 53 2.56 -9.71 -7.23
C ASN A 53 3.39 -10.36 -6.11
N LYS A 54 4.64 -9.92 -5.91
CA LYS A 54 5.54 -10.41 -4.86
C LYS A 54 4.98 -10.08 -3.48
N CYS A 55 4.55 -8.84 -3.25
CA CYS A 55 3.91 -8.45 -2.00
C CYS A 55 2.61 -9.23 -1.75
N HIS A 56 1.78 -9.39 -2.78
CA HIS A 56 0.55 -10.17 -2.67
C HIS A 56 0.82 -11.64 -2.31
N ALA A 57 1.72 -12.29 -3.03
CA ALA A 57 2.07 -13.70 -2.83
C ALA A 57 2.65 -13.95 -1.44
N GLU A 58 3.53 -13.06 -0.96
CA GLU A 58 4.09 -13.20 0.39
C GLU A 58 3.01 -12.98 1.47
N GLY A 59 2.07 -12.06 1.26
CA GLY A 59 0.91 -11.92 2.12
C GLY A 59 0.06 -13.20 2.18
N VAL A 60 -0.29 -13.76 1.02
CA VAL A 60 -1.05 -15.03 0.92
C VAL A 60 -0.34 -16.15 1.68
N LYS A 61 0.96 -16.31 1.45
CA LYS A 61 1.79 -17.33 2.12
C LYS A 61 1.77 -17.20 3.64
N ARG A 62 1.75 -15.96 4.16
CA ARG A 62 1.75 -15.67 5.61
C ARG A 62 0.35 -15.58 6.23
N GLY A 63 -0.71 -15.66 5.43
CA GLY A 63 -2.08 -15.44 5.90
C GLY A 63 -2.33 -14.01 6.40
N ILE A 64 -1.60 -13.03 5.86
CA ILE A 64 -1.75 -11.59 6.15
C ILE A 64 -1.91 -10.81 4.85
N ARG A 65 -2.53 -9.65 4.89
CA ARG A 65 -2.61 -8.81 3.69
C ARG A 65 -1.35 -7.96 3.58
N MET A 66 -0.62 -8.11 2.47
CA MET A 66 0.56 -7.31 2.15
C MET A 66 0.40 -6.67 0.77
N PHE A 67 0.98 -5.49 0.60
CA PHE A 67 0.90 -4.69 -0.62
C PHE A 67 2.17 -3.84 -0.76
N LEU A 68 2.43 -3.28 -1.93
CA LEU A 68 3.57 -2.39 -2.13
C LEU A 68 3.35 -1.08 -1.36
N ALA A 69 4.32 -0.65 -0.55
CA ALA A 69 4.16 0.51 0.34
C ALA A 69 3.72 1.77 -0.42
N GLY A 70 2.58 2.36 -0.03
CA GLY A 70 1.96 3.50 -0.72
C GLY A 70 1.94 4.76 0.14
N MET A 71 0.88 5.01 0.93
CA MET A 71 0.76 6.25 1.72
C MET A 71 1.93 6.44 2.69
N HIS A 72 2.51 5.34 3.16
CA HIS A 72 3.67 5.37 4.05
C HIS A 72 5.02 5.26 3.33
N ALA A 73 5.07 5.45 2.01
CA ALA A 73 6.31 5.41 1.25
C ALA A 73 7.32 6.49 1.68
N ASN A 74 6.87 7.64 2.19
CA ASN A 74 7.75 8.65 2.77
C ASN A 74 8.49 8.16 4.03
N LYS A 75 7.89 7.24 4.80
CA LYS A 75 8.55 6.58 5.94
C LYS A 75 9.63 5.61 5.47
N LEU A 76 9.56 5.15 4.22
CA LEU A 76 10.70 4.46 3.59
C LEU A 76 11.87 5.42 3.43
N VAL A 77 11.67 6.64 2.92
CA VAL A 77 12.76 7.61 2.68
C VAL A 77 13.62 7.82 3.93
N SER A 78 13.00 7.96 5.10
CA SER A 78 13.73 8.19 6.36
C SER A 78 14.42 6.93 6.94
N LYS A 79 14.08 5.73 6.44
CA LYS A 79 14.55 4.45 6.99
C LYS A 79 15.38 3.62 5.99
N LEU A 80 15.17 3.84 4.70
CA LEU A 80 16.00 3.35 3.61
C LEU A 80 17.36 4.02 3.75
N GLN A 81 18.31 3.34 4.36
CA GLN A 81 19.71 3.76 4.38
C GLN A 81 20.40 3.56 3.02
N THR A 82 19.63 3.34 1.96
CA THR A 82 20.13 3.00 0.64
C THR A 82 19.88 4.14 -0.35
N MET A 83 20.87 4.37 -1.20
CA MET A 83 20.77 5.28 -2.36
C MET A 83 19.99 4.63 -3.51
N SER A 84 19.75 3.32 -3.47
CA SER A 84 18.97 2.62 -4.47
C SER A 84 17.50 2.98 -4.37
N TYR A 85 16.85 3.13 -5.52
CA TYR A 85 15.42 3.34 -5.59
C TYR A 85 14.63 2.11 -5.15
N THR A 86 13.45 2.38 -4.62
CA THR A 86 12.47 1.40 -4.17
C THR A 86 11.14 1.72 -4.83
N LEU A 87 10.50 0.69 -5.37
CA LEU A 87 9.16 0.79 -5.95
C LEU A 87 8.12 1.10 -4.88
N THR A 88 7.16 1.96 -5.20
CA THR A 88 6.06 2.32 -4.30
C THR A 88 4.71 1.95 -4.89
N GLY A 89 3.69 1.80 -4.04
CA GLY A 89 2.30 1.64 -4.44
C GLY A 89 1.67 2.92 -5.02
N ILE A 90 2.42 4.03 -5.09
CA ILE A 90 1.91 5.33 -5.56
C ILE A 90 1.99 5.40 -7.08
N ASN A 91 0.88 5.73 -7.72
CA ASN A 91 0.77 5.81 -9.18
C ASN A 91 -0.34 6.76 -9.64
N ARG A 92 -0.41 6.98 -10.95
CA ARG A 92 -1.53 7.63 -11.66
C ARG A 92 -1.94 6.86 -12.92
N LEU A 93 -1.72 5.54 -12.92
CA LEU A 93 -1.89 4.70 -14.11
C LEU A 93 -3.32 4.78 -14.68
N LEU A 94 -4.34 4.79 -13.81
CA LEU A 94 -5.76 4.82 -14.18
C LEU A 94 -6.36 6.24 -14.24
N ARG A 95 -5.57 7.29 -14.03
CA ARG A 95 -6.06 8.67 -14.00
C ARG A 95 -5.23 9.53 -14.94
N ASP A 96 -5.87 10.05 -15.97
CA ASP A 96 -5.31 11.11 -16.81
C ASP A 96 -5.71 12.46 -16.22
N VAL A 97 -4.95 12.91 -15.22
CA VAL A 97 -5.26 14.07 -14.38
C VAL A 97 -4.24 15.19 -14.56
N GLY A 98 -3.46 15.14 -15.66
CA GLY A 98 -2.50 16.17 -16.03
C GLY A 98 -1.41 16.40 -14.97
N ASP A 99 -1.09 17.67 -14.74
CA ASP A 99 0.13 18.13 -14.04
C ASP A 99 -0.06 18.38 -12.53
N SER A 100 -1.22 18.07 -11.95
CA SER A 100 -1.44 18.37 -10.53
C SER A 100 -0.80 17.33 -9.61
N TYR A 101 -0.01 17.74 -8.61
CA TYR A 101 0.50 16.85 -7.56
C TYR A 101 -0.61 16.13 -6.78
N SER A 102 -1.83 16.69 -6.75
CA SER A 102 -3.03 16.06 -6.18
C SER A 102 -3.58 14.87 -6.99
N SER A 103 -2.88 14.44 -8.05
CA SER A 103 -3.28 13.35 -8.94
C SER A 103 -2.86 11.97 -8.47
N TRP A 104 -1.78 11.89 -7.70
CA TRP A 104 -1.17 10.63 -7.30
C TRP A 104 -2.07 9.90 -6.30
N VAL A 105 -2.21 8.60 -6.52
CA VAL A 105 -2.99 7.72 -5.64
C VAL A 105 -2.10 6.62 -5.10
N ALA A 106 -2.26 6.34 -3.81
CA ALA A 106 -1.67 5.15 -3.19
C ALA A 106 -2.63 3.97 -3.33
N ASN A 107 -2.09 2.79 -3.66
CA ASN A 107 -2.85 1.53 -3.78
C ASN A 107 -3.14 0.86 -2.43
N ASP A 108 -3.36 1.66 -1.39
CA ASP A 108 -3.43 1.16 -0.03
C ASP A 108 -4.80 0.53 0.25
N PRO A 109 -4.85 -0.70 0.80
CA PRO A 109 -6.06 -1.37 1.23
C PRO A 109 -7.00 -0.54 2.11
N GLU A 110 -6.41 0.37 2.89
CA GLU A 110 -7.07 1.07 4.00
C GLU A 110 -7.85 2.29 3.53
N CYS A 111 -7.63 2.76 2.30
CA CYS A 111 -8.42 3.88 1.80
C CYS A 111 -8.59 3.86 0.27
N SER A 112 -9.81 4.18 -0.16
CA SER A 112 -10.19 4.20 -1.57
C SER A 112 -11.18 5.34 -1.84
N PRO A 113 -10.75 6.43 -2.53
CA PRO A 113 -9.38 6.73 -2.99
C PRO A 113 -8.49 7.36 -1.91
N CYS A 114 -7.21 6.95 -1.83
CA CYS A 114 -6.18 7.70 -1.12
C CYS A 114 -5.54 8.70 -2.07
N LEU A 115 -6.15 9.87 -2.18
CA LEU A 115 -5.48 11.00 -2.81
C LEU A 115 -4.31 11.40 -1.91
N MET A 116 -3.12 11.43 -2.49
CA MET A 116 -1.96 11.94 -1.80
C MET A 116 -2.14 13.45 -1.61
N GLU A 117 -2.01 13.94 -0.38
CA GLU A 117 -1.89 15.37 -0.14
C GLU A 117 -0.53 15.85 -0.67
N ASN A 118 -0.44 17.13 -1.06
CA ASN A 118 0.76 17.66 -1.72
C ASN A 118 2.06 17.48 -0.90
N ASP A 119 1.94 17.36 0.43
CA ASP A 119 3.08 17.25 1.35
C ASP A 119 3.38 15.81 1.80
N THR A 120 2.61 14.81 1.33
CA THR A 120 2.83 13.42 1.72
C THR A 120 4.02 12.79 0.99
N ILE A 121 4.30 13.22 -0.25
CA ILE A 121 5.41 12.73 -1.06
C ILE A 121 6.61 13.67 -0.88
N ILE A 122 7.72 13.13 -0.37
CA ILE A 122 8.98 13.87 -0.26
C ILE A 122 9.67 13.84 -1.63
N TRP A 123 9.41 14.83 -2.47
CA TRP A 123 10.00 14.90 -3.81
C TRP A 123 11.50 15.11 -3.78
N HIS A 124 12.21 14.49 -4.71
CA HIS A 124 13.62 14.77 -4.93
C HIS A 124 13.81 16.24 -5.37
N PRO A 125 14.86 16.93 -4.89
CA PRO A 125 15.14 18.29 -5.32
C PRO A 125 15.25 18.39 -6.85
N GLY A 126 14.53 19.33 -7.46
CA GLY A 126 14.57 19.58 -8.90
C GLY A 126 13.57 18.75 -9.73
N ASP A 127 12.87 17.77 -9.15
CA ASP A 127 11.84 16.98 -9.86
C ASP A 127 10.48 17.72 -9.96
N HIS A 128 10.54 19.01 -10.25
CA HIS A 128 9.37 19.87 -10.50
C HIS A 128 8.90 19.84 -11.96
N ASP A 129 9.61 19.10 -12.82
CA ASP A 129 9.36 19.08 -14.25
C ASP A 129 8.21 18.15 -14.65
N ARG A 130 7.55 18.53 -15.74
CA ARG A 130 6.36 17.85 -16.28
C ARG A 130 6.76 16.64 -17.10
N PHE A 131 6.39 15.46 -16.63
CA PHE A 131 6.62 14.21 -17.34
C PHE A 131 5.33 13.40 -17.43
N PRO A 132 4.39 13.73 -18.36
CA PRO A 132 3.10 13.06 -18.47
C PRO A 132 3.19 11.54 -18.65
N GLU A 133 4.28 11.06 -19.26
CA GLU A 133 4.59 9.64 -19.44
C GLU A 133 5.05 8.94 -18.15
N ARG A 134 5.41 9.67 -17.10
CA ARG A 134 5.85 9.07 -15.84
C ARG A 134 4.67 8.86 -14.92
N ARG A 135 4.20 7.62 -14.80
CA ARG A 135 2.93 7.29 -14.13
C ARG A 135 3.06 6.52 -12.82
N ILE A 136 4.28 6.23 -12.36
CA ILE A 136 4.54 5.57 -11.09
C ILE A 136 5.62 6.32 -10.30
N ILE A 137 5.67 6.13 -8.98
CA ILE A 137 6.67 6.74 -8.09
C ILE A 137 7.66 5.70 -7.59
N VAL A 138 8.94 6.10 -7.57
CA VAL A 138 10.01 5.41 -6.87
C VAL A 138 10.64 6.35 -5.85
N CYS A 139 11.18 5.80 -4.76
CA CYS A 139 11.80 6.58 -3.69
C CYS A 139 13.14 5.99 -3.23
N ASN A 140 14.05 6.84 -2.77
CA ASN A 140 15.28 6.47 -2.07
C ASN A 140 15.50 7.41 -0.86
N ALA A 141 16.68 7.37 -0.24
CA ALA A 141 17.01 8.24 0.90
C ALA A 141 16.97 9.76 0.60
N ALA A 142 17.11 10.17 -0.67
CA ALA A 142 17.12 11.57 -1.08
C ALA A 142 15.71 12.11 -1.40
N GLY A 143 14.73 11.23 -1.61
CA GLY A 143 13.37 11.58 -1.94
C GLY A 143 12.76 10.65 -2.98
N CYS A 144 11.64 11.08 -3.53
CA CYS A 144 10.82 10.37 -4.48
C CYS A 144 10.81 11.08 -5.83
N MET A 145 10.72 10.31 -6.91
CA MET A 145 10.67 10.82 -8.26
C MET A 145 9.67 10.02 -9.11
N PRO A 146 9.01 10.66 -10.08
CA PRO A 146 8.17 9.94 -11.03
C PRO A 146 9.03 9.23 -12.07
N VAL A 147 8.62 8.02 -12.47
CA VAL A 147 9.23 7.24 -13.55
C VAL A 147 8.18 6.59 -14.44
N THR A 148 8.60 6.11 -15.61
CA THR A 148 7.77 5.25 -16.47
C THR A 148 7.80 3.81 -15.97
N GLN A 149 6.75 3.04 -16.24
CA GLN A 149 6.71 1.63 -15.86
C GLN A 149 7.78 0.79 -16.57
N SER A 150 8.06 1.10 -17.84
CA SER A 150 9.01 0.39 -18.71
C SER A 150 10.45 0.33 -18.18
N ILE A 151 10.87 1.33 -17.40
CA ILE A 151 12.24 1.42 -16.86
C ILE A 151 12.31 1.13 -15.36
N ALA A 152 11.15 0.96 -14.71
CA ALA A 152 11.08 0.82 -13.27
C ALA A 152 11.39 -0.62 -12.86
N HIS A 153 12.67 -0.89 -12.66
CA HIS A 153 13.19 -2.13 -12.13
C HIS A 153 14.01 -1.82 -10.88
N SER A 154 13.48 -2.14 -9.69
CA SER A 154 14.03 -1.64 -8.44
C SER A 154 13.72 -2.51 -7.23
N ASN A 155 14.27 -2.14 -6.08
CA ASN A 155 14.02 -2.82 -4.82
C ASN A 155 12.53 -2.76 -4.46
N VAL A 156 12.08 -3.77 -3.72
CA VAL A 156 10.67 -3.90 -3.32
C VAL A 156 10.59 -3.82 -1.80
N VAL A 157 9.68 -2.98 -1.31
CA VAL A 157 9.30 -2.99 0.11
C VAL A 157 7.80 -3.16 0.22
N CYS A 158 7.41 -4.27 0.83
CA CYS A 158 6.01 -4.59 1.06
C CYS A 158 5.59 -4.10 2.44
N GLU A 159 4.39 -3.55 2.52
CA GLU A 159 3.73 -3.10 3.72
C GLU A 159 2.65 -4.09 4.13
N MET A 160 2.57 -4.37 5.43
CA MET A 160 1.47 -5.13 6.03
C MET A 160 0.29 -4.20 6.31
N SER A 161 -0.89 -4.62 5.86
CA SER A 161 -2.16 -3.95 6.17
C SER A 161 -2.52 -4.15 7.64
N ASN A 162 -2.88 -3.08 8.34
CA ASN A 162 -3.45 -3.14 9.69
C ASN A 162 -4.92 -3.59 9.65
N TYR A 163 -5.56 -3.53 8.47
CA TYR A 163 -6.87 -4.13 8.26
C TYR A 163 -6.77 -5.65 8.41
N THR A 164 -7.42 -6.19 9.44
CA THR A 164 -7.60 -7.64 9.57
C THR A 164 -8.22 -8.16 8.27
N GLN A 165 -7.76 -9.30 7.80
CA GLN A 165 -8.32 -10.04 6.65
C GLN A 165 -9.76 -10.53 6.93
N SER A 166 -10.46 -9.91 7.90
CA SER A 166 -11.72 -10.37 8.44
C SER A 166 -12.87 -10.08 7.47
N ASN A 167 -13.27 -11.22 6.91
CA ASN A 167 -14.50 -11.55 6.23
C ASN A 167 -14.44 -11.38 4.72
N LYS A 168 -14.36 -12.54 4.05
CA LYS A 168 -14.77 -12.83 2.67
C LYS A 168 -16.15 -12.27 2.24
N TRP A 169 -16.81 -11.48 3.10
CA TRP A 169 -18.22 -11.09 3.04
C TRP A 169 -18.54 -9.68 3.55
N LYS A 170 -17.54 -8.82 3.82
CA LYS A 170 -17.85 -7.38 3.82
C LYS A 170 -17.97 -6.99 2.37
N THR A 171 -19.22 -6.84 1.93
CA THR A 171 -19.61 -6.39 0.59
C THR A 171 -18.64 -5.31 0.13
N THR A 172 -17.86 -5.60 -0.91
CA THR A 172 -17.07 -4.57 -1.59
C THR A 172 -18.07 -3.51 -1.99
N VAL A 173 -18.00 -2.32 -1.38
CA VAL A 173 -18.89 -1.23 -1.73
C VAL A 173 -18.46 -0.78 -3.12
N CYS A 174 -19.17 -1.27 -4.14
CA CYS A 174 -19.03 -0.76 -5.50
C CYS A 174 -19.47 0.69 -5.49
N LYS A 175 -18.49 1.59 -5.48
CA LYS A 175 -18.70 3.02 -5.66
C LYS A 175 -18.89 3.26 -7.15
N THR A 176 -20.08 3.69 -7.56
CA THR A 176 -20.41 3.95 -8.98
C THR A 176 -19.65 5.14 -9.56
N ASP A 177 -19.10 5.99 -8.70
CA ASP A 177 -18.21 7.10 -9.00
C ASP A 177 -16.72 6.71 -8.90
N TRP A 178 -16.42 5.42 -8.64
CA TRP A 178 -15.07 4.88 -8.60
C TRP A 178 -14.88 3.82 -9.71
N PRO A 179 -13.80 3.91 -10.50
CA PRO A 179 -12.81 4.98 -10.51
C PRO A 179 -13.47 6.25 -11.03
N GLY A 180 -12.99 7.42 -10.59
CA GLY A 180 -13.33 8.65 -11.28
C GLY A 180 -13.11 8.45 -12.79
N LYS A 181 -13.95 9.07 -13.63
CA LYS A 181 -14.04 8.79 -15.08
C LYS A 181 -12.68 8.43 -15.69
N ILE A 182 -12.50 7.15 -16.04
CA ILE A 182 -11.33 6.70 -16.79
C ILE A 182 -11.51 7.17 -18.23
N THR A 183 -10.66 8.07 -18.68
CA THR A 183 -10.70 8.60 -20.06
C THR A 183 -10.20 7.56 -21.06
N ASP A 184 -9.18 6.80 -20.68
CA ASP A 184 -8.60 5.71 -21.46
C ASP A 184 -8.03 4.62 -20.52
N PRO A 185 -8.65 3.42 -20.46
CA PRO A 185 -8.16 2.34 -19.61
C PRO A 185 -6.89 1.67 -20.13
N PHE A 186 -6.50 1.91 -21.39
CA PHE A 186 -5.40 1.21 -22.04
C PHE A 186 -4.08 1.98 -22.09
N MET A 187 -4.06 3.21 -21.55
CA MET A 187 -2.90 4.12 -21.52
C MET A 187 -2.35 4.41 -22.93
N PRO A 188 -2.38 5.66 -23.41
CA PRO A 188 -2.02 5.95 -24.80
C PRO A 188 -0.51 5.85 -25.09
N ASP A 189 0.34 5.64 -24.07
CA ASP A 189 1.79 5.66 -24.20
C ASP A 189 2.41 4.25 -24.07
N SER A 190 3.45 3.96 -24.83
CA SER A 190 4.14 2.65 -24.82
C SER A 190 5.03 2.43 -23.59
N GLN A 191 5.11 3.42 -22.70
CA GLN A 191 5.99 3.41 -21.53
C GLN A 191 5.26 2.92 -20.27
N ASN A 192 3.93 2.85 -20.31
CA ASN A 192 3.09 2.34 -19.24
C ASN A 192 2.05 1.38 -19.79
N THR A 193 2.09 0.13 -19.34
CA THR A 193 1.21 -0.94 -19.78
C THR A 193 0.16 -1.30 -18.74
N GLY A 194 0.26 -0.75 -17.53
CA GLY A 194 -0.46 -1.26 -16.37
C GLY A 194 -0.05 -2.68 -16.00
N CYS A 195 -0.84 -3.31 -15.14
CA CYS A 195 -0.65 -4.70 -14.70
C CYS A 195 -1.86 -5.55 -15.11
N PHE A 196 -2.20 -5.51 -16.40
CA PHE A 196 -3.31 -6.25 -16.96
C PHE A 196 -2.84 -7.59 -17.51
N GLU A 197 -3.68 -8.61 -17.33
CA GLU A 197 -3.57 -9.87 -18.06
C GLU A 197 -4.56 -9.84 -19.22
N THR A 198 -4.09 -10.23 -20.41
CA THR A 198 -4.94 -10.28 -21.60
C THR A 198 -5.32 -11.73 -21.89
N TYR A 199 -6.62 -11.98 -21.96
CA TYR A 199 -7.17 -13.28 -22.28
C TYR A 199 -7.99 -13.22 -23.57
N HIS A 200 -7.76 -14.19 -24.46
CA HIS A 200 -8.55 -14.33 -25.68
C HIS A 200 -9.63 -15.39 -25.47
N ASN A 201 -10.90 -14.99 -25.55
CA ASN A 201 -12.05 -15.88 -25.53
C ASN A 201 -12.91 -15.66 -26.76
N SER A 202 -13.66 -16.71 -27.14
CA SER A 202 -14.56 -16.65 -28.29
C SER A 202 -15.81 -15.79 -28.06
N THR A 203 -16.16 -15.48 -26.80
CA THR A 203 -17.33 -14.65 -26.46
C THR A 203 -17.07 -13.81 -25.19
N ILE A 204 -17.81 -12.70 -25.05
CA ILE A 204 -17.77 -11.84 -23.85
C ILE A 204 -18.21 -12.60 -22.59
N LEU A 205 -19.19 -13.51 -22.71
CA LEU A 205 -19.64 -14.37 -21.60
C LEU A 205 -18.53 -15.27 -21.06
N LEU A 206 -17.61 -15.72 -21.92
CA LEU A 206 -16.46 -16.49 -21.49
C LEU A 206 -15.39 -15.60 -20.83
N CYS A 207 -15.30 -14.31 -21.20
CA CYS A 207 -14.43 -13.35 -20.51
C CYS A 207 -14.89 -13.06 -19.08
N SER A 208 -16.19 -13.11 -18.77
CA SER A 208 -16.69 -12.82 -17.42
C SER A 208 -16.51 -13.95 -16.41
N ASN A 209 -16.07 -15.13 -16.86
CA ASN A 209 -15.85 -16.31 -16.01
C ASN A 209 -14.38 -16.49 -15.61
N MET A 210 -13.52 -15.54 -15.94
CA MET A 210 -12.09 -15.54 -15.61
C MET A 210 -11.80 -14.74 -14.35
#